data_AF-A0AAU2V202-F1
#
_entry.id   AF-A0AAU2V202-F1
#
_cell.length_a   1.000
_cell.length_b   1.000
_cell.length_c   1.000
_cell.angle_alpha   90.00
_cell.angle_beta   90.00
_cell.angle_gamma   90.00
#
_symmetry.space_group_name_H-M   'P 1'
#
loop_
_entity.id
_entity.type
_entity.pdbx_description
1 polymer ?
#
loop_
_entity_poly.entity_id
_entity_poly.type
_entity_poly.pdbx_seq_one_letter_code
_entity_poly.pdbx_strand_id
1 'polypeptide(L)'
;MKIFRTLHGPGENSEEWLVETGETKVPPGIQRPPGASPAAMGDAAGLDLTAADLSGADFGGGMLAETVLRDAVLVGTDLYRCHREGAVLDGADLTGACLIKAVLDEASLRGAKLDRADLGSAELAGTDVRGGSLRGARLNAAALLGTLFQGADLTGASVKETSFSAVVDEHTVVQGLSGSVYGPMTVESGEQRREISGRELELWLNSRGADVRVIDPASREITYYAKIGDGYPRSSPRGIVRRRFLDGVAYDEAFTRNLRWEPTEYLRLYELGHNDVDHVEITEEEADAFVAAVTAKLRERP
;
A
#
# COMPACT_ATOMS: atom_id res chain seq x y z
N MET A 1 -3.71 18.44 23.87
CA MET A 1 -3.93 17.57 25.04
C MET A 1 -5.29 16.88 24.86
N LYS A 2 -5.29 15.62 24.41
CA LYS A 2 -6.50 14.78 24.37
C LYS A 2 -6.23 13.57 25.27
N ILE A 3 -7.24 13.18 26.03
CA ILE A 3 -7.25 12.01 26.92
C ILE A 3 -7.90 10.89 26.12
N PHE A 4 -7.20 9.78 25.91
CA PHE A 4 -7.77 8.58 25.31
C PHE A 4 -8.28 7.66 26.41
N ARG A 5 -9.49 7.10 26.23
CA ARG A 5 -10.06 6.07 27.10
C ARG A 5 -10.22 4.79 26.29
N THR A 6 -9.60 3.71 26.74
CA THR A 6 -9.96 2.36 26.30
C THR A 6 -11.31 1.97 26.94
N LEU A 7 -12.24 1.48 26.13
CA LEU A 7 -13.45 0.82 26.64
C LEU A 7 -13.09 -0.62 26.95
N HIS A 8 -12.77 -0.91 28.21
CA HIS A 8 -12.66 -2.29 28.67
C HIS A 8 -14.04 -2.88 29.00
N GLY A 9 -14.14 -4.21 28.95
CA GLY A 9 -15.32 -4.94 29.39
C GLY A 9 -15.68 -4.64 30.86
N PRO A 10 -16.91 -4.95 31.30
CA PRO A 10 -17.38 -4.59 32.63
C PRO A 10 -16.53 -5.27 33.73
N GLY A 11 -15.62 -4.51 34.33
CA GLY A 11 -14.76 -4.97 35.45
C GLY A 11 -13.30 -4.51 35.41
N GLU A 12 -12.81 -3.91 34.33
CA GLU A 12 -11.42 -3.47 34.20
C GLU A 12 -11.28 -1.94 34.34
N ASN A 13 -10.25 -1.48 35.08
CA ASN A 13 -9.96 -0.07 35.30
C ASN A 13 -9.49 0.59 34.00
N SER A 14 -10.08 1.72 33.62
CA SER A 14 -9.62 2.55 32.50
C SER A 14 -8.28 3.20 32.81
N GLU A 15 -7.26 3.01 31.97
CA GLU A 15 -6.01 3.75 32.04
C GLU A 15 -6.05 4.99 31.13
N GLU A 16 -5.82 6.17 31.71
CA GLU A 16 -5.74 7.44 30.97
C GLU A 16 -4.27 7.71 30.57
N TRP A 17 -3.98 7.69 29.27
CA TRP A 17 -2.63 7.94 28.75
C TRP A 17 -2.51 9.39 28.21
N LEU A 18 -1.45 10.10 28.64
CA LEU A 18 -1.05 11.42 28.14
C LEU A 18 0.09 11.25 27.12
N VAL A 19 -0.11 11.67 25.87
CA VAL A 19 0.95 11.67 24.84
C VAL A 19 1.37 13.12 24.55
N GLU A 20 2.66 13.43 24.73
CA GLU A 20 3.26 14.73 24.41
C GLU A 20 3.44 14.89 22.89
N THR A 21 2.96 16.01 22.35
CA THR A 21 2.92 16.32 20.92
C THR A 21 4.28 16.81 20.41
N GLY A 22 4.97 16.00 19.61
CA GLY A 22 6.14 16.43 18.83
C GLY A 22 5.73 16.98 17.47
N GLU A 23 6.22 18.16 17.11
CA GLU A 23 5.94 18.82 15.83
C GLU A 23 6.66 18.14 14.66
N THR A 24 5.91 17.57 13.70
CA THR A 24 6.44 17.13 12.41
C THR A 24 6.11 18.15 11.31
N LYS A 25 7.14 18.70 10.67
CA LYS A 25 7.01 19.67 9.57
C LYS A 25 6.51 18.98 8.29
N VAL A 26 5.38 19.44 7.76
CA VAL A 26 4.83 19.04 6.45
C VAL A 26 5.70 19.65 5.33
N PRO A 27 6.10 18.88 4.29
CA PRO A 27 6.74 19.44 3.09
C PRO A 27 5.80 20.41 2.35
N PRO A 28 6.31 21.51 1.77
CA PRO A 28 5.47 22.52 1.11
C PRO A 28 4.69 21.92 -0.06
N GLY A 29 3.35 22.04 -0.05
CA GLY A 29 2.45 21.65 -1.15
C GLY A 29 1.27 20.74 -0.77
N ILE A 30 1.27 20.15 0.43
CA ILE A 30 0.15 19.35 0.93
C ILE A 30 -0.59 20.17 2.00
N GLN A 31 -1.78 20.68 1.67
CA GLN A 31 -2.65 21.29 2.68
C GLN A 31 -3.39 20.20 3.43
N ARG A 32 -3.19 20.15 4.77
CA ARG A 32 -4.08 19.38 5.65
C ARG A 32 -5.51 19.88 5.46
N PRO A 33 -6.53 19.00 5.46
CA PRO A 33 -7.92 19.45 5.45
C PRO A 33 -8.17 20.41 6.64
N PRO A 34 -8.94 21.50 6.43
CA PRO A 34 -9.14 22.53 7.46
C PRO A 34 -9.87 21.96 8.67
N GLY A 35 -9.22 21.97 9.84
CA GLY A 35 -9.76 21.50 11.13
C GLY A 35 -8.85 20.54 11.93
N ALA A 36 -7.71 20.12 11.36
CA ALA A 36 -6.78 19.21 12.03
C ALA A 36 -5.98 19.92 13.15
N SER A 37 -6.34 19.65 14.40
CA SER A 37 -5.31 19.44 15.44
C SER A 37 -5.59 18.13 16.19
N PRO A 38 -5.07 17.00 15.67
CA PRO A 38 -4.98 15.76 16.41
C PRO A 38 -3.57 15.66 17.01
N ALA A 39 -3.45 15.11 18.21
CA ALA A 39 -2.15 14.82 18.79
C ALA A 39 -1.39 13.88 17.84
N ALA A 40 -0.16 14.24 17.45
CA ALA A 40 0.70 13.34 16.71
C ALA A 40 0.98 12.12 17.60
N MET A 41 0.42 10.96 17.27
CA MET A 41 0.81 9.68 17.86
C MET A 41 2.05 9.22 17.10
N GLY A 42 3.19 9.84 17.40
CA GLY A 42 4.45 9.63 16.68
C GLY A 42 4.97 8.18 16.76
N ASP A 43 4.62 7.44 17.82
CA ASP A 43 4.95 6.02 17.98
C ASP A 43 3.82 5.30 18.71
N ALA A 44 3.32 4.22 18.12
CA ALA A 44 2.32 3.33 18.73
C ALA A 44 2.79 1.86 18.69
N ALA A 45 4.10 1.61 18.56
CA ALA A 45 4.68 0.28 18.50
C ALA A 45 4.15 -0.62 19.62
N GLY A 46 3.65 -1.81 19.26
CA GLY A 46 3.22 -2.83 20.21
C GLY A 46 2.02 -2.45 21.09
N LEU A 47 1.38 -1.31 20.84
CA LEU A 47 0.19 -0.93 21.59
C LEU A 47 -1.01 -1.77 21.15
N ASP A 48 -1.82 -2.17 22.13
CA ASP A 48 -3.17 -2.68 21.88
C ASP A 48 -4.15 -1.50 21.95
N LEU A 49 -4.71 -1.18 20.79
CA LEU A 49 -5.68 -0.12 20.55
C LEU A 49 -6.98 -0.72 19.98
N THR A 50 -7.27 -1.99 20.32
CA THR A 50 -8.49 -2.69 19.92
C THR A 50 -9.72 -1.85 20.27
N ALA A 51 -10.62 -1.68 19.30
CA ALA A 51 -11.85 -0.91 19.39
C ALA A 51 -11.68 0.57 19.82
N ALA A 52 -10.46 1.12 19.78
CA ALA A 52 -10.21 2.51 20.12
C ALA A 52 -10.82 3.45 19.06
N ASP A 53 -11.40 4.57 19.52
CA ASP A 53 -11.76 5.68 18.62
C ASP A 53 -10.56 6.61 18.43
N LEU A 54 -9.99 6.54 17.24
CA LEU A 54 -8.83 7.28 16.80
C LEU A 54 -9.20 8.18 15.61
N SER A 55 -10.49 8.49 15.43
CA SER A 55 -11.00 9.26 14.30
C SER A 55 -10.26 10.60 14.14
N GLY A 56 -9.73 10.83 12.94
CA GLY A 56 -8.96 12.02 12.61
C GLY A 56 -7.61 12.14 13.30
N ALA A 57 -7.10 11.11 14.00
CA ALA A 57 -5.76 11.10 14.56
C ALA A 57 -4.67 11.25 13.48
N ASP A 58 -3.50 11.75 13.88
CA ASP A 58 -2.33 11.96 13.03
C ASP A 58 -1.23 10.96 13.43
N PHE A 59 -1.02 9.98 12.55
CA PHE A 59 0.04 8.97 12.58
C PHE A 59 1.06 9.20 11.46
N GLY A 60 1.11 10.40 10.87
CA GLY A 60 1.97 10.72 9.74
C GLY A 60 3.45 10.50 10.06
N GLY A 61 4.11 9.60 9.31
CA GLY A 61 5.50 9.18 9.56
C GLY A 61 5.69 8.32 10.81
N GLY A 62 4.59 7.97 11.50
CA GLY A 62 4.58 7.22 12.74
C GLY A 62 4.83 5.72 12.56
N MET A 63 4.99 5.05 13.70
CA MET A 63 5.54 3.71 13.80
C MET A 63 4.46 2.79 14.42
N LEU A 64 3.81 1.93 13.63
CA LEU A 64 2.72 1.01 14.05
C LEU A 64 3.07 -0.53 14.14
N ALA A 65 4.28 -0.92 14.55
CA ALA A 65 4.75 -2.32 14.43
C ALA A 65 3.99 -3.07 15.47
N GLU A 66 3.45 -4.22 15.08
CA GLU A 66 2.82 -5.11 16.05
C GLU A 66 1.70 -4.39 16.83
N THR A 67 1.23 -3.24 16.34
CA THR A 67 0.12 -2.50 16.92
C THR A 67 -1.15 -3.25 16.56
N VAL A 68 -1.99 -3.48 17.56
CA VAL A 68 -3.29 -4.13 17.39
C VAL A 68 -4.35 -3.03 17.32
N LEU A 69 -4.93 -2.85 16.15
CA LEU A 69 -5.99 -1.88 15.82
C LEU A 69 -7.29 -2.60 15.42
N ARG A 70 -7.50 -3.82 15.94
CA ARG A 70 -8.69 -4.62 15.60
C ARG A 70 -9.96 -3.85 15.96
N ASP A 71 -10.91 -3.78 15.04
CA ASP A 71 -12.18 -3.05 15.19
C ASP A 71 -12.03 -1.56 15.58
N ALA A 72 -10.83 -0.98 15.43
CA ALA A 72 -10.59 0.43 15.76
C ALA A 72 -11.30 1.37 14.76
N VAL A 73 -11.73 2.54 15.24
CA VAL A 73 -12.31 3.58 14.39
C VAL A 73 -11.21 4.56 13.99
N LEU A 74 -10.75 4.46 12.75
CA LEU A 74 -9.66 5.24 12.15
C LEU A 74 -10.17 6.18 11.05
N VAL A 75 -11.45 6.57 11.12
CA VAL A 75 -12.13 7.37 10.09
C VAL A 75 -11.39 8.70 9.90
N GLY A 76 -10.99 8.98 8.66
CA GLY A 76 -10.29 10.21 8.30
C GLY A 76 -8.93 10.42 8.97
N THR A 77 -8.29 9.36 9.47
CA THR A 77 -6.94 9.45 10.05
C THR A 77 -5.89 9.77 8.99
N ASP A 78 -4.80 10.40 9.42
CA ASP A 78 -3.60 10.60 8.60
C ASP A 78 -2.56 9.52 8.94
N LEU A 79 -2.37 8.58 8.04
CA LEU A 79 -1.37 7.51 8.07
C LEU A 79 -0.30 7.75 6.99
N TYR A 80 -0.16 8.99 6.51
CA TYR A 80 0.81 9.36 5.49
C TYR A 80 2.22 8.88 5.88
N ARG A 81 2.84 8.05 5.04
CA ARG A 81 4.17 7.49 5.32
C ARG A 81 4.29 6.78 6.68
N CYS A 82 3.20 6.29 7.27
CA CYS A 82 3.35 5.40 8.41
C CYS A 82 4.20 4.20 7.95
N HIS A 83 5.16 3.80 8.75
CA HIS A 83 5.88 2.57 8.45
C HIS A 83 5.02 1.38 8.91
N ARG A 84 5.34 0.15 8.47
CA ARG A 84 5.54 -1.08 9.28
C ARG A 84 5.22 -2.39 8.54
N GLU A 85 5.78 -3.46 9.10
CA GLU A 85 5.49 -4.86 8.78
C GLU A 85 4.53 -5.43 9.85
N GLY A 86 3.44 -6.08 9.45
CA GLY A 86 2.65 -6.95 10.35
C GLY A 86 1.67 -6.29 11.34
N ALA A 87 1.23 -5.04 11.12
CA ALA A 87 0.15 -4.44 11.92
C ALA A 87 -1.17 -5.20 11.76
N VAL A 88 -2.01 -5.23 12.80
CA VAL A 88 -3.32 -5.92 12.78
C VAL A 88 -4.45 -4.90 12.82
N LEU A 89 -5.08 -4.65 11.68
CA LEU A 89 -6.21 -3.73 11.48
C LEU A 89 -7.49 -4.47 11.08
N ASP A 90 -7.63 -5.73 11.46
CA ASP A 90 -8.82 -6.54 11.14
C ASP A 90 -10.10 -5.83 11.63
N GLY A 91 -11.10 -5.72 10.76
CA GLY A 91 -12.38 -5.06 11.07
C GLY A 91 -12.31 -3.53 11.28
N ALA A 92 -11.14 -2.90 11.19
CA ALA A 92 -10.99 -1.46 11.44
C ALA A 92 -11.74 -0.60 10.41
N ASP A 93 -12.29 0.53 10.85
CA ASP A 93 -12.92 1.51 9.96
C ASP A 93 -11.91 2.62 9.58
N LEU A 94 -11.32 2.50 8.40
CA LEU A 94 -10.39 3.44 7.76
C LEU A 94 -11.10 4.31 6.70
N THR A 95 -12.43 4.49 6.80
CA THR A 95 -13.20 5.27 5.82
C THR A 95 -12.59 6.67 5.66
N GLY A 96 -12.21 7.01 4.43
CA GLY A 96 -11.64 8.32 4.10
C GLY A 96 -10.26 8.61 4.70
N ALA A 97 -9.55 7.60 5.23
CA ALA A 97 -8.20 7.78 5.76
C ALA A 97 -7.19 8.14 4.65
N CYS A 98 -6.15 8.90 5.01
CA CYS A 98 -5.02 9.20 4.15
C CYS A 98 -3.90 8.19 4.42
N LEU A 99 -3.70 7.25 3.49
CA LEU A 99 -2.68 6.19 3.54
C LEU A 99 -1.63 6.41 2.44
N ILE A 100 -1.49 7.65 1.97
CA ILE A 100 -0.56 7.96 0.88
C ILE A 100 0.86 7.62 1.33
N LYS A 101 1.52 6.75 0.57
CA LYS A 101 2.87 6.22 0.89
C LYS A 101 2.98 5.49 2.23
N ALA A 102 1.86 5.05 2.82
CA ALA A 102 1.89 4.16 3.97
C ALA A 102 2.56 2.83 3.59
N VAL A 103 3.41 2.32 4.47
CA VAL A 103 4.00 0.98 4.38
C VAL A 103 3.14 0.07 5.24
N LEU A 104 2.40 -0.83 4.58
CA LEU A 104 1.52 -1.82 5.21
C LEU A 104 1.86 -3.24 4.72
N ASP A 105 3.08 -3.43 4.24
CA ASP A 105 3.60 -4.72 3.80
C ASP A 105 3.32 -5.76 4.89
N GLU A 106 2.76 -6.90 4.48
CA GLU A 106 2.44 -8.04 5.34
C GLU A 106 1.45 -7.73 6.50
N ALA A 107 0.76 -6.57 6.50
CA ALA A 107 -0.26 -6.24 7.49
C ALA A 107 -1.57 -7.04 7.29
N SER A 108 -2.35 -7.22 8.35
CA SER A 108 -3.70 -7.81 8.30
C SER A 108 -4.76 -6.72 8.35
N LEU A 109 -5.59 -6.63 7.32
CA LEU A 109 -6.74 -5.72 7.15
C LEU A 109 -7.99 -6.53 6.80
N ARG A 110 -8.12 -7.75 7.34
CA ARG A 110 -9.25 -8.64 7.02
C ARG A 110 -10.55 -7.98 7.43
N GLY A 111 -11.51 -7.90 6.51
CA GLY A 111 -12.80 -7.24 6.76
C GLY A 111 -12.73 -5.75 7.09
N ALA A 112 -11.56 -5.10 6.93
CA ALA A 112 -11.42 -3.66 7.20
C ALA A 112 -12.20 -2.82 6.17
N LYS A 113 -12.61 -1.62 6.56
CA LYS A 113 -13.34 -0.69 5.71
C LYS A 113 -12.46 0.48 5.31
N LEU A 114 -11.96 0.46 4.08
CA LEU A 114 -11.12 1.46 3.43
C LEU A 114 -11.90 2.32 2.42
N ASP A 115 -13.23 2.41 2.58
CA ASP A 115 -14.09 3.16 1.66
C ASP A 115 -13.60 4.61 1.51
N ARG A 116 -13.38 5.05 0.27
CA ARG A 116 -12.86 6.39 -0.08
C ARG A 116 -11.50 6.74 0.56
N ALA A 117 -10.75 5.76 1.07
CA ALA A 117 -9.39 5.98 1.54
C ALA A 117 -8.45 6.30 0.38
N ASP A 118 -7.39 7.08 0.65
CA ASP A 118 -6.36 7.41 -0.32
C ASP A 118 -5.09 6.59 -0.07
N LEU A 119 -4.90 5.52 -0.82
CA LEU A 119 -3.76 4.60 -0.77
C LEU A 119 -2.74 4.93 -1.88
N GLY A 120 -2.73 6.17 -2.36
CA GLY A 120 -1.82 6.61 -3.41
C GLY A 120 -0.36 6.32 -3.05
N SER A 121 0.33 5.54 -3.89
CA SER A 121 1.71 5.14 -3.63
C SER A 121 1.91 4.37 -2.31
N ALA A 122 0.89 3.71 -1.75
CA ALA A 122 1.05 2.82 -0.60
C ALA A 122 1.82 1.53 -0.96
N GLU A 123 2.37 0.87 0.06
CA GLU A 123 3.07 -0.43 -0.01
C GLU A 123 2.18 -1.45 0.66
N LEU A 124 1.72 -2.43 -0.10
CA LEU A 124 0.75 -3.42 0.34
C LEU A 124 1.24 -4.84 0.01
N ALA A 125 2.56 -5.05 -0.07
CA ALA A 125 3.11 -6.32 -0.48
C ALA A 125 2.73 -7.40 0.54
N GLY A 126 2.01 -8.44 0.10
CA GLY A 126 1.52 -9.50 0.99
C GLY A 126 0.47 -9.07 2.02
N THR A 127 -0.07 -7.85 1.93
CA THR A 127 -1.12 -7.39 2.84
C THR A 127 -2.39 -8.20 2.67
N ASP A 128 -3.01 -8.59 3.77
CA ASP A 128 -4.26 -9.34 3.77
C ASP A 128 -5.48 -8.43 3.87
N VAL A 129 -6.21 -8.23 2.77
CA VAL A 129 -7.41 -7.38 2.71
C VAL A 129 -8.66 -8.23 2.42
N ARG A 130 -8.61 -9.54 2.74
CA ARG A 130 -9.71 -10.46 2.43
C ARG A 130 -11.02 -10.03 3.09
N GLY A 131 -12.09 -10.03 2.30
CA GLY A 131 -13.41 -9.56 2.72
C GLY A 131 -13.50 -8.06 3.09
N GLY A 132 -12.44 -7.27 2.85
CA GLY A 132 -12.42 -5.84 3.13
C GLY A 132 -13.20 -5.03 2.09
N SER A 133 -13.62 -3.82 2.47
CA SER A 133 -14.31 -2.88 1.59
C SER A 133 -13.36 -1.76 1.18
N LEU A 134 -13.12 -1.57 -0.11
CA LEU A 134 -12.29 -0.50 -0.70
C LEU A 134 -13.12 0.38 -1.63
N ARG A 135 -14.41 0.58 -1.33
CA ARG A 135 -15.34 1.22 -2.26
C ARG A 135 -14.94 2.68 -2.50
N GLY A 136 -14.68 3.04 -3.75
CA GLY A 136 -14.21 4.38 -4.11
C GLY A 136 -12.82 4.74 -3.59
N ALA A 137 -12.02 3.78 -3.13
CA ALA A 137 -10.65 4.03 -2.69
C ALA A 137 -9.73 4.38 -3.87
N ARG A 138 -8.65 5.12 -3.60
CA ARG A 138 -7.63 5.46 -4.61
C ARG A 138 -6.37 4.60 -4.40
N LEU A 139 -6.06 3.75 -5.36
CA LEU A 139 -4.91 2.82 -5.35
C LEU A 139 -3.83 3.20 -6.39
N ASN A 140 -3.80 4.46 -6.81
CA ASN A 140 -2.90 4.95 -7.86
C ASN A 140 -1.43 4.72 -7.46
N ALA A 141 -0.66 4.06 -8.32
CA ALA A 141 0.75 3.71 -8.09
C ALA A 141 1.04 2.94 -6.76
N ALA A 142 0.02 2.29 -6.19
CA ALA A 142 0.22 1.39 -5.05
C ALA A 142 0.99 0.13 -5.49
N ALA A 143 1.79 -0.43 -4.59
CA ALA A 143 2.50 -1.69 -4.83
C ALA A 143 1.68 -2.84 -4.21
N LEU A 144 1.06 -3.67 -5.06
CA LEU A 144 0.12 -4.71 -4.64
C LEU A 144 0.69 -6.14 -4.74
N LEU A 145 2.01 -6.29 -4.70
CA LEU A 145 2.66 -7.59 -4.92
C LEU A 145 2.20 -8.61 -3.86
N GLY A 146 1.43 -9.61 -4.29
CA GLY A 146 0.89 -10.63 -3.41
C GLY A 146 -0.16 -10.14 -2.42
N THR A 147 -0.71 -8.93 -2.58
CA THR A 147 -1.85 -8.46 -1.76
C THR A 147 -3.03 -9.41 -1.95
N LEU A 148 -3.69 -9.78 -0.85
CA LEU A 148 -4.81 -10.72 -0.84
C LEU A 148 -6.14 -9.96 -0.87
N PHE A 149 -6.81 -9.95 -2.02
CA PHE A 149 -8.11 -9.31 -2.24
C PHE A 149 -9.26 -10.32 -2.38
N GLN A 150 -9.07 -11.60 -2.00
CA GLN A 150 -10.15 -12.60 -2.07
C GLN A 150 -11.39 -12.10 -1.29
N GLY A 151 -12.55 -12.07 -1.96
CA GLY A 151 -13.80 -11.54 -1.41
C GLY A 151 -13.83 -10.03 -1.10
N ALA A 152 -12.80 -9.25 -1.45
CA ALA A 152 -12.77 -7.81 -1.21
C ALA A 152 -13.64 -7.05 -2.21
N ASP A 153 -14.17 -5.88 -1.79
CA ASP A 153 -15.00 -5.01 -2.62
C ASP A 153 -14.24 -3.76 -3.10
N LEU A 154 -13.81 -3.76 -4.36
CA LEU A 154 -13.13 -2.66 -5.04
C LEU A 154 -14.11 -1.78 -5.85
N THR A 155 -15.41 -1.79 -5.54
CA THR A 155 -16.42 -1.06 -6.30
C THR A 155 -16.08 0.42 -6.43
N GLY A 156 -15.96 0.92 -7.65
CA GLY A 156 -15.68 2.33 -7.93
C GLY A 156 -14.28 2.80 -7.53
N ALA A 157 -13.37 1.90 -7.12
CA ALA A 157 -11.99 2.27 -6.82
C ALA A 157 -11.26 2.76 -8.08
N SER A 158 -10.17 3.51 -7.90
CA SER A 158 -9.33 3.98 -9.01
C SER A 158 -7.92 3.41 -8.93
N VAL A 159 -7.44 2.89 -10.04
CA VAL A 159 -6.06 2.43 -10.24
C VAL A 159 -5.43 3.23 -11.38
N LYS A 160 -4.19 3.65 -11.23
CA LYS A 160 -3.46 4.33 -12.30
C LYS A 160 -2.01 3.96 -12.19
N GLU A 161 -1.50 3.36 -13.26
CA GLU A 161 -0.12 2.89 -13.33
C GLU A 161 0.24 2.00 -12.13
N THR A 162 -0.73 1.17 -11.71
CA THR A 162 -0.62 0.32 -10.52
C THR A 162 -0.17 -1.08 -10.92
N SER A 163 0.86 -1.62 -10.26
CA SER A 163 1.18 -3.05 -10.40
C SER A 163 0.09 -3.86 -9.71
N PHE A 164 -0.72 -4.58 -10.48
CA PHE A 164 -1.86 -5.33 -9.99
C PHE A 164 -1.51 -6.81 -9.77
N SER A 165 -0.28 -7.07 -9.31
CA SER A 165 0.28 -8.38 -8.92
C SER A 165 -0.34 -8.95 -7.66
N ALA A 166 -1.65 -8.75 -7.48
CA ALA A 166 -2.44 -9.17 -6.35
C ALA A 166 -3.07 -10.55 -6.58
N VAL A 167 -3.68 -11.09 -5.53
CA VAL A 167 -4.45 -12.33 -5.52
C VAL A 167 -5.93 -11.99 -5.35
N VAL A 168 -6.76 -12.45 -6.29
CA VAL A 168 -8.22 -12.27 -6.30
C VAL A 168 -8.91 -13.62 -6.42
N ASP A 169 -10.21 -13.68 -6.16
CA ASP A 169 -11.04 -14.86 -6.39
C ASP A 169 -12.34 -14.51 -7.13
N GLU A 170 -13.26 -15.47 -7.26
CA GLU A 170 -14.58 -15.25 -7.86
C GLU A 170 -15.49 -14.31 -7.04
N HIS A 171 -15.15 -14.05 -5.78
CA HIS A 171 -15.92 -13.21 -4.87
C HIS A 171 -15.39 -11.76 -4.81
N THR A 172 -14.18 -11.49 -5.31
CA THR A 172 -13.65 -10.14 -5.45
C THR A 172 -14.55 -9.30 -6.38
N VAL A 173 -15.09 -8.20 -5.84
CA VAL A 173 -15.98 -7.28 -6.59
C VAL A 173 -15.15 -6.15 -7.19
N VAL A 174 -15.25 -5.95 -8.51
CA VAL A 174 -14.51 -4.90 -9.25
C VAL A 174 -15.42 -3.96 -10.04
N GLN A 175 -16.71 -3.92 -9.73
CA GLN A 175 -17.68 -3.12 -10.46
C GLN A 175 -17.33 -1.62 -10.40
N GLY A 176 -17.14 -0.98 -11.54
CA GLY A 176 -16.74 0.43 -11.62
C GLY A 176 -15.29 0.72 -11.22
N LEU A 177 -14.47 -0.30 -10.94
CA LEU A 177 -13.02 -0.13 -10.83
C LEU A 177 -12.51 0.48 -12.14
N SER A 178 -11.71 1.54 -12.07
CA SER A 178 -11.31 2.29 -13.28
C SER A 178 -9.84 2.66 -13.33
N GLY A 179 -9.32 2.78 -14.56
CA GLY A 179 -8.02 3.38 -14.87
C GLY A 179 -7.02 2.42 -15.51
N SER A 180 -5.78 2.33 -15.01
CA SER A 180 -4.73 1.55 -15.66
C SER A 180 -3.88 0.71 -14.72
N VAL A 181 -3.52 -0.49 -15.17
CA VAL A 181 -2.74 -1.46 -14.40
C VAL A 181 -1.63 -2.12 -15.22
N TYR A 182 -0.61 -2.61 -14.52
CA TYR A 182 0.34 -3.59 -15.00
C TYR A 182 -0.01 -4.96 -14.40
N GLY A 183 0.13 -6.02 -15.19
CA GLY A 183 0.03 -7.39 -14.70
C GLY A 183 1.39 -7.98 -14.27
N PRO A 184 1.42 -9.28 -13.90
CA PRO A 184 0.28 -10.20 -13.90
C PRO A 184 -0.67 -9.98 -12.72
N MET A 185 -1.77 -10.73 -12.67
CA MET A 185 -2.64 -10.88 -11.50
C MET A 185 -2.85 -12.38 -11.25
N THR A 186 -2.94 -12.80 -9.99
CA THR A 186 -3.31 -14.17 -9.64
C THR A 186 -4.82 -14.26 -9.39
N VAL A 187 -5.49 -15.24 -10.02
CA VAL A 187 -6.85 -15.64 -9.70
C VAL A 187 -6.83 -17.00 -9.00
N GLU A 188 -7.46 -17.08 -7.84
CA GLU A 188 -7.74 -18.32 -7.11
C GLU A 188 -9.19 -18.74 -7.31
N SER A 189 -9.44 -20.04 -7.43
CA SER A 189 -10.77 -20.63 -7.59
C SER A 189 -10.74 -22.01 -6.94
N GLY A 190 -11.21 -22.12 -5.70
CA GLY A 190 -11.02 -23.31 -4.87
C GLY A 190 -9.53 -23.60 -4.63
N GLU A 191 -9.08 -24.81 -4.95
CA GLU A 191 -7.66 -25.20 -4.83
C GLU A 191 -6.78 -24.77 -6.02
N GLN A 192 -7.38 -24.20 -7.07
CA GLN A 192 -6.63 -23.80 -8.26
C GLN A 192 -6.16 -22.36 -8.15
N ARG A 193 -4.90 -22.13 -8.50
CA ARG A 193 -4.28 -20.82 -8.61
C ARG A 193 -3.77 -20.62 -10.03
N ARG A 194 -4.21 -19.56 -10.70
CA ARG A 194 -3.82 -19.24 -12.07
C ARG A 194 -3.36 -17.80 -12.19
N GLU A 195 -2.22 -17.60 -12.82
CA GLU A 195 -1.75 -16.28 -13.20
C GLU A 195 -2.34 -15.86 -14.55
N ILE A 196 -2.86 -14.64 -14.63
CA ILE A 196 -3.36 -14.04 -15.86
C ILE A 196 -2.72 -12.67 -16.09
N SER A 197 -2.46 -12.33 -17.35
CA SER A 197 -1.78 -11.09 -17.72
C SER A 197 -2.29 -10.56 -19.07
N GLY A 198 -1.86 -9.34 -19.43
CA GLY A 198 -2.20 -8.71 -20.71
C GLY A 198 -3.71 -8.67 -20.97
N ARG A 199 -4.10 -9.11 -22.17
CA ARG A 199 -5.51 -9.14 -22.61
C ARG A 199 -6.40 -10.02 -21.74
N GLU A 200 -5.87 -11.11 -21.18
CA GLU A 200 -6.68 -11.98 -20.32
C GLU A 200 -7.05 -11.28 -19.01
N LEU A 201 -6.08 -10.59 -18.38
CA LEU A 201 -6.31 -9.77 -17.19
C LEU A 201 -7.33 -8.66 -17.49
N GLU A 202 -7.16 -7.94 -18.61
CA GLU A 202 -8.08 -6.87 -19.03
C GLU A 202 -9.51 -7.38 -19.19
N LEU A 203 -9.68 -8.51 -19.88
CA LEU A 203 -11.00 -9.14 -20.06
C LEU A 203 -11.58 -9.63 -18.74
N TRP A 204 -10.77 -10.18 -17.84
CA TRP A 204 -11.23 -10.64 -16.53
C TRP A 204 -11.83 -9.49 -15.72
N LEU A 205 -11.17 -8.33 -15.68
CA LEU A 205 -11.65 -7.15 -14.96
C LEU A 205 -12.89 -6.56 -15.64
N ASN A 206 -12.81 -6.28 -16.94
CA ASN A 206 -13.83 -5.51 -17.64
C ASN A 206 -15.13 -6.31 -17.85
N SER A 207 -15.05 -7.64 -17.99
CA SER A 207 -16.25 -8.50 -18.00
C SER A 207 -17.02 -8.51 -16.67
N ARG A 208 -16.40 -8.07 -15.58
CA ARG A 208 -17.00 -7.92 -14.23
C ARG A 208 -17.40 -6.49 -13.91
N GLY A 209 -17.50 -5.63 -14.94
CA GLY A 209 -17.98 -4.26 -14.81
C GLY A 209 -16.92 -3.24 -14.43
N ALA A 210 -15.64 -3.57 -14.51
CA ALA A 210 -14.56 -2.60 -14.46
C ALA A 210 -14.40 -1.85 -15.80
N ASP A 211 -13.69 -0.73 -15.76
CA ASP A 211 -13.19 0.04 -16.90
C ASP A 211 -11.68 0.25 -16.74
N VAL A 212 -10.92 -0.84 -16.88
CA VAL A 212 -9.47 -0.87 -16.67
C VAL A 212 -8.76 -1.18 -17.98
N ARG A 213 -7.72 -0.41 -18.28
CA ARG A 213 -6.76 -0.69 -19.34
C ARG A 213 -5.53 -1.39 -18.77
N VAL A 214 -5.15 -2.51 -19.37
CA VAL A 214 -3.88 -3.18 -19.05
C VAL A 214 -2.78 -2.61 -19.93
N ILE A 215 -1.72 -2.12 -19.30
CA ILE A 215 -0.54 -1.61 -20.00
C ILE A 215 0.35 -2.80 -20.33
N ASP A 216 0.52 -3.08 -21.62
CA ASP A 216 1.30 -4.22 -22.12
C ASP A 216 2.79 -4.07 -21.75
N PRO A 217 3.44 -5.12 -21.22
CA PRO A 217 4.88 -5.14 -21.01
C PRO A 217 5.74 -4.87 -22.26
N ALA A 218 5.22 -4.96 -23.48
CA ALA A 218 5.96 -4.85 -24.74
C ALA A 218 6.58 -3.46 -25.05
N SER A 219 6.54 -2.49 -24.12
CA SER A 219 7.41 -1.31 -24.21
C SER A 219 8.87 -1.78 -24.25
N ARG A 220 9.54 -1.66 -25.40
CA ARG A 220 10.87 -2.26 -25.65
C ARG A 220 12.02 -1.65 -24.85
N GLU A 221 11.77 -0.58 -24.11
CA GLU A 221 12.73 0.04 -23.20
C GLU A 221 12.21 -0.15 -21.77
N ILE A 222 12.49 -1.33 -21.22
CA ILE A 222 12.35 -1.62 -19.79
C ILE A 222 13.73 -1.52 -19.18
N THR A 223 13.86 -0.74 -18.11
CA THR A 223 15.08 -0.69 -17.30
C THR A 223 14.72 -0.99 -15.86
N TYR A 224 15.48 -1.87 -15.23
CA TYR A 224 15.28 -2.23 -13.83
C TYR A 224 16.32 -1.54 -12.96
N TYR A 225 15.89 -1.03 -11.83
CA TYR A 225 16.76 -0.40 -10.84
C TYR A 225 16.54 -1.06 -9.49
N ALA A 226 17.61 -1.48 -8.83
CA ALA A 226 17.58 -1.96 -7.46
C ALA A 226 18.14 -0.92 -6.51
N LYS A 227 17.50 -0.75 -5.36
CA LYS A 227 18.11 -0.03 -4.24
C LYS A 227 18.98 -0.97 -3.44
N ILE A 228 20.30 -0.77 -3.51
CA ILE A 228 21.29 -1.52 -2.76
C ILE A 228 21.82 -0.69 -1.58
N GLY A 229 22.63 -1.26 -0.71
CA GLY A 229 23.26 -0.54 0.41
C GLY A 229 23.70 -1.47 1.53
N ASP A 230 24.13 -0.92 2.67
CA ASP A 230 24.53 -1.70 3.84
C ASP A 230 23.42 -2.65 4.29
N GLY A 231 23.70 -3.97 4.24
CA GLY A 231 22.74 -5.03 4.55
C GLY A 231 21.81 -5.45 3.40
N TYR A 232 21.84 -4.75 2.26
CA TYR A 232 21.00 -5.02 1.08
C TYR A 232 21.85 -5.10 -0.19
N PRO A 233 22.57 -6.22 -0.41
CA PRO A 233 23.41 -6.41 -1.59
C PRO A 233 22.56 -6.54 -2.87
N ARG A 234 23.20 -6.46 -4.04
CA ARG A 234 22.54 -6.66 -5.35
C ARG A 234 21.80 -8.00 -5.48
N SER A 235 22.25 -9.03 -4.77
CA SER A 235 21.59 -10.34 -4.70
C SER A 235 20.33 -10.37 -3.80
N SER A 236 20.14 -9.36 -2.96
CA SER A 236 18.98 -9.22 -2.06
C SER A 236 18.71 -7.74 -1.81
N PRO A 237 18.34 -6.97 -2.85
CA PRO A 237 18.17 -5.54 -2.74
C PRO A 237 17.00 -5.19 -1.82
N ARG A 238 16.98 -3.95 -1.35
CA ARG A 238 15.92 -3.44 -0.47
C ARG A 238 14.57 -3.29 -1.19
N GLY A 239 14.63 -3.17 -2.50
CA GLY A 239 13.49 -3.14 -3.40
C GLY A 239 13.95 -2.85 -4.83
N ILE A 240 13.07 -3.10 -5.78
CA ILE A 240 13.33 -2.84 -7.20
C ILE A 240 12.22 -1.98 -7.80
N VAL A 241 12.61 -1.22 -8.83
CA VAL A 241 11.72 -0.43 -9.68
C VAL A 241 11.92 -0.90 -11.12
N ARG A 242 10.81 -1.11 -11.82
CA ARG A 242 10.76 -1.31 -13.26
C ARG A 242 10.34 0.00 -13.92
N ARG A 243 11.25 0.62 -14.67
CA ARG A 243 10.96 1.79 -15.50
C ARG A 243 10.60 1.35 -16.90
N ARG A 244 9.54 1.92 -17.45
CA ARG A 244 9.07 1.70 -18.83
C ARG A 244 8.97 3.02 -19.56
N PHE A 245 9.35 3.06 -20.83
CA PHE A 245 9.10 4.22 -21.68
C PHE A 245 7.94 3.94 -22.65
N LEU A 246 6.92 4.80 -22.62
CA LEU A 246 5.83 4.79 -23.59
C LEU A 246 5.71 6.21 -24.18
N ASP A 247 5.89 6.32 -25.49
CA ASP A 247 5.85 7.58 -26.24
C ASP A 247 6.77 8.68 -25.64
N GLY A 248 7.95 8.29 -25.16
CA GLY A 248 8.94 9.19 -24.55
C GLY A 248 8.65 9.58 -23.09
N VAL A 249 7.59 9.03 -22.49
CA VAL A 249 7.24 9.24 -21.08
C VAL A 249 7.68 8.02 -20.26
N ALA A 250 8.41 8.26 -19.17
CA ALA A 250 8.81 7.24 -18.21
C ALA A 250 7.69 6.92 -17.21
N TYR A 251 7.44 5.64 -17.00
CA TYR A 251 6.50 5.08 -16.03
C TYR A 251 7.24 4.13 -15.10
N ASP A 252 7.17 4.38 -13.80
CA ASP A 252 7.90 3.61 -12.79
C ASP A 252 6.94 2.72 -12.00
N GLU A 253 7.27 1.44 -11.94
CA GLU A 253 6.54 0.41 -11.21
C GLU A 253 7.41 -0.14 -10.08
N ALA A 254 6.99 0.07 -8.82
CA ALA A 254 7.70 -0.45 -7.66
C ALA A 254 7.14 -1.81 -7.23
N PHE A 255 8.01 -2.78 -6.94
CA PHE A 255 7.62 -4.15 -6.58
C PHE A 255 7.66 -4.43 -5.08
N THR A 256 8.56 -3.77 -4.34
CA THR A 256 8.61 -3.72 -2.87
C THR A 256 9.29 -2.42 -2.47
N ARG A 257 8.96 -1.88 -1.29
CA ARG A 257 9.00 -0.42 -1.19
C ARG A 257 9.56 0.13 0.12
N ASN A 258 10.50 -0.58 0.74
CA ASN A 258 11.49 0.09 1.59
C ASN A 258 12.46 1.03 0.78
N LEU A 259 12.09 1.33 -0.47
CA LEU A 259 12.48 2.47 -1.28
C LEU A 259 11.90 3.77 -0.69
N ARG A 260 12.67 4.45 0.17
CA ARG A 260 12.49 5.90 0.42
C ARG A 260 12.56 6.66 -0.92
N TRP A 261 11.43 6.79 -1.60
CA TRP A 261 11.28 7.63 -2.79
C TRP A 261 10.62 8.92 -2.34
N GLU A 262 11.44 9.94 -2.14
CA GLU A 262 10.95 11.31 -2.21
C GLU A 262 10.71 11.58 -3.69
N PRO A 263 9.46 11.83 -4.14
CA PRO A 263 9.25 12.44 -5.43
C PRO A 263 9.76 13.86 -5.27
N THR A 264 11.03 14.09 -5.56
CA THR A 264 11.34 15.40 -6.09
C THR A 264 10.74 15.42 -7.49
N GLU A 265 10.10 16.52 -7.85
CA GLU A 265 9.72 16.88 -9.23
C GLU A 265 10.90 16.80 -10.24
N TYR A 266 12.08 16.42 -9.76
CA TYR A 266 13.37 16.28 -10.42
C TYR A 266 13.34 15.42 -11.69
N LEU A 267 12.61 14.29 -11.70
CA LEU A 267 12.62 13.39 -12.86
C LEU A 267 11.72 13.87 -14.01
N ARG A 268 10.91 14.92 -13.81
CA ARG A 268 10.17 15.55 -14.92
C ARG A 268 10.86 16.78 -15.51
N LEU A 269 11.87 17.36 -14.84
CA LEU A 269 12.30 18.72 -15.15
C LEU A 269 13.77 18.93 -15.48
N TYR A 270 14.69 18.01 -15.17
CA TYR A 270 16.12 18.29 -15.40
C TYR A 270 16.93 17.11 -15.96
N GLU A 271 17.42 17.28 -17.19
CA GLU A 271 18.68 16.70 -17.65
C GLU A 271 19.81 17.26 -16.76
N LEU A 272 20.03 16.71 -15.56
CA LEU A 272 21.23 16.98 -14.75
C LEU A 272 21.29 15.99 -13.56
N GLY A 273 22.32 15.14 -13.56
CA GLY A 273 23.03 14.62 -12.39
C GLY A 273 22.20 13.96 -11.27
N HIS A 274 22.26 12.63 -11.21
CA HIS A 274 21.84 11.79 -10.09
C HIS A 274 22.30 12.37 -8.74
N ASN A 275 21.39 12.48 -7.76
CA ASN A 275 21.78 12.49 -6.36
C ASN A 275 22.07 11.03 -5.96
N ASP A 276 23.22 10.80 -5.33
CA ASP A 276 23.72 9.53 -4.79
C ASP A 276 22.76 8.89 -3.77
N VAL A 277 21.67 8.31 -4.27
CA VAL A 277 20.83 7.36 -3.52
C VAL A 277 20.90 6.05 -4.29
N ASP A 278 21.59 5.08 -3.69
CA ASP A 278 22.05 3.74 -4.13
C ASP A 278 21.14 2.92 -5.09
N HIS A 279 20.65 3.48 -6.18
CA HIS A 279 19.91 2.75 -7.20
C HIS A 279 20.88 2.33 -8.30
N VAL A 280 21.11 1.03 -8.42
CA VAL A 280 21.91 0.44 -9.49
C VAL A 280 21.00 -0.15 -10.53
N GLU A 281 21.33 0.06 -11.80
CA GLU A 281 20.69 -0.68 -12.88
C GLU A 281 20.97 -2.18 -12.69
N ILE A 282 19.91 -2.98 -12.73
CA ILE A 282 19.95 -4.44 -12.62
C ILE A 282 19.43 -5.08 -13.90
N THR A 283 19.86 -6.31 -14.17
CA THR A 283 19.35 -7.05 -15.33
C THR A 283 17.92 -7.51 -15.09
N GLU A 284 17.21 -7.87 -16.16
CA GLU A 284 15.87 -8.46 -16.06
C GLU A 284 15.91 -9.75 -15.24
N GLU A 285 16.94 -10.58 -15.39
CA GLU A 285 17.09 -11.81 -14.60
C GLU A 285 17.27 -11.54 -13.11
N GLU A 286 17.99 -10.48 -12.73
CA GLU A 286 18.16 -10.07 -11.33
C GLU A 286 16.84 -9.55 -10.74
N ALA A 287 16.07 -8.82 -11.54
CA ALA A 287 14.75 -8.33 -11.14
C ALA A 287 13.75 -9.48 -10.98
N ASP A 288 13.72 -10.41 -11.92
CA ASP A 288 12.87 -11.60 -11.87
C ASP A 288 13.21 -12.49 -10.68
N ALA A 289 14.51 -12.69 -10.39
CA ALA A 289 14.96 -13.44 -9.22
C ALA A 289 14.48 -12.80 -7.91
N PHE A 290 14.54 -11.47 -7.82
CA PHE A 290 14.03 -10.73 -6.66
C PHE A 290 12.52 -10.91 -6.49
N VAL A 291 11.73 -10.69 -7.56
CA VAL A 291 10.27 -10.82 -7.52
C VAL A 291 9.88 -12.26 -7.16
N ALA A 292 10.56 -13.26 -7.73
CA ALA A 292 10.32 -14.66 -7.43
C ALA A 292 10.61 -14.98 -5.95
N ALA A 293 11.72 -14.48 -5.40
CA ALA A 293 12.09 -14.71 -3.99
C ALA A 293 11.08 -14.07 -3.02
N VAL A 294 10.67 -12.82 -3.27
CA VAL A 294 9.65 -12.15 -2.46
C VAL A 294 8.31 -12.90 -2.56
N THR A 295 7.90 -13.26 -3.77
CA THR A 295 6.64 -13.98 -4.00
C THR A 295 6.64 -15.35 -3.33
N ALA A 296 7.77 -16.09 -3.36
CA ALA A 296 7.90 -17.37 -2.66
C ALA A 296 7.77 -17.20 -1.14
N LYS A 297 8.46 -16.22 -0.55
CA LYS A 297 8.35 -15.89 0.88
C LYS A 297 6.90 -15.57 1.27
N LEU A 298 6.17 -14.85 0.43
CA LEU A 298 4.77 -14.52 0.69
C LEU A 298 3.85 -15.76 0.61
N ARG A 299 4.16 -16.73 -0.25
CA ARG A 299 3.35 -17.96 -0.41
C ARG A 299 3.52 -18.99 0.70
N GLU A 300 4.69 -19.04 1.33
CA GLU A 300 4.99 -20.01 2.40
C GLU A 300 4.39 -19.64 3.76
N ARG A 301 3.71 -18.49 3.85
CA ARG A 301 3.18 -17.97 5.11
C ARG A 301 1.72 -18.38 5.34
N PRO A 302 1.37 -18.74 6.59
CA PRO A 302 0.04 -19.24 6.96
C PRO A 302 -1.06 -18.18 6.90
#